data_AF-A0A2N5XLR6-F1
#
_entry.id   AF-A0A2N5XLR6-F1
#
_cell.length_a   1.000
_cell.length_b   1.000
_cell.length_c   1.000
_cell.angle_alpha   90.00
_cell.angle_beta   90.00
_cell.angle_gamma   90.00
#
_symmetry.space_group_name_H-M   'P 1'
#
loop_
_entity.id
_entity.type
_entity.pdbx_description
1 polymer ?
#
loop_
_entity_poly.entity_id
_entity_poly.type
_entity_poly.pdbx_seq_one_letter_code
_entity_poly.pdbx_strand_id
1 'polypeptide(L)'
;MFDRRIHIMRQAARDLKAQAAKLEKDAQQIEREQKLRRRLNALYRKSASSVKPAQFAREHNLPIETVKSWQKRQERQTMDAKKIERDRSIMRLARKGWTNSEIGKALGLHANSISRIISKQKRLALFPDRAMPND
;
A
#
# COMPACT_ATOMS: atom_id res chain seq x y z
N MET A 1 -39.39 42.97 -16.74
CA MET A 1 -39.23 41.55 -16.33
C MET A 1 -37.81 40.99 -16.57
N PHE A 2 -37.02 41.50 -17.51
CA PHE A 2 -35.67 40.99 -17.82
C PHE A 2 -34.61 41.27 -16.73
N ASP A 3 -34.69 42.38 -16.01
CA ASP A 3 -33.67 42.78 -15.02
C ASP A 3 -33.58 41.86 -13.81
N ARG A 4 -34.72 41.30 -13.36
CA ARG A 4 -34.75 40.36 -12.23
C ARG A 4 -34.02 39.05 -12.56
N ARG A 5 -34.14 38.58 -13.81
CA ARG A 5 -33.47 37.35 -14.28
C ARG A 5 -31.97 37.56 -14.41
N ILE A 6 -31.54 38.71 -14.94
CA ILE A 6 -30.11 39.08 -15.02
C ILE A 6 -29.51 39.20 -13.62
N HIS A 7 -30.24 39.80 -12.67
CA HIS A 7 -29.80 39.90 -11.27
C HIS A 7 -29.64 38.53 -10.62
N ILE A 8 -30.62 37.62 -10.77
CA ILE A 8 -30.54 36.24 -10.25
C ILE A 8 -29.36 35.49 -10.85
N MET A 9 -29.14 35.59 -12.16
CA MET A 9 -28.01 34.95 -12.83
C MET A 9 -26.66 35.48 -12.33
N ARG A 10 -26.55 36.79 -12.12
CA ARG A 10 -25.34 37.40 -11.54
C ARG A 10 -25.10 36.97 -10.09
N GLN A 11 -26.16 36.82 -9.29
CA GLN A 11 -26.06 36.33 -7.92
C GLN A 11 -25.59 34.88 -7.90
N ALA A 12 -26.22 34.00 -8.68
CA ALA A 12 -25.82 32.60 -8.80
C ALA A 12 -24.35 32.47 -9.27
N ALA A 13 -23.91 33.30 -10.22
CA ALA A 13 -22.52 33.31 -10.65
C ALA A 13 -21.54 33.72 -9.53
N ARG A 14 -21.92 34.65 -8.65
CA ARG A 14 -21.11 35.03 -7.48
C ARG A 14 -21.05 33.91 -6.45
N ASP A 15 -22.18 33.26 -6.18
CA ASP A 15 -22.26 32.16 -5.20
C ASP A 15 -21.45 30.95 -5.68
N LEU A 16 -21.53 30.61 -6.97
CA LEU A 16 -20.71 29.56 -7.58
C LEU A 16 -19.21 29.87 -7.50
N LYS A 17 -18.81 31.12 -7.75
CA LYS A 17 -17.40 31.54 -7.57
C LYS A 17 -16.94 31.41 -6.13
N ALA A 18 -17.77 31.78 -5.16
CA ALA A 18 -17.44 31.65 -3.74
C ALA A 18 -17.31 30.17 -3.32
N GLN A 19 -18.22 29.31 -3.80
CA GLN A 19 -18.16 27.86 -3.56
C GLN A 19 -16.91 27.24 -4.19
N ALA A 20 -16.59 27.59 -5.44
CA ALA A 20 -15.39 27.11 -6.11
C ALA A 20 -14.12 27.51 -5.35
N ALA A 21 -14.02 28.78 -4.91
CA ALA A 21 -12.89 29.25 -4.13
C ALA A 21 -12.75 28.54 -2.78
N LYS A 22 -13.87 28.17 -2.13
CA LYS A 22 -13.85 27.38 -0.90
C LYS A 22 -13.33 25.97 -1.16
N LEU A 23 -13.88 25.29 -2.16
CA LEU A 23 -13.45 23.94 -2.53
C LEU A 23 -11.97 23.90 -2.93
N GLU A 24 -11.47 24.94 -3.61
CA GLU A 24 -10.06 25.04 -3.95
C GLU A 24 -9.18 25.17 -2.71
N LYS A 25 -9.57 25.99 -1.73
CA LYS A 25 -8.85 26.10 -0.45
C LYS A 25 -8.85 24.77 0.32
N ASP A 26 -9.99 24.09 0.37
CA ASP A 26 -10.14 22.80 1.03
C ASP A 26 -9.25 21.75 0.34
N ALA A 27 -9.23 21.72 -1.00
CA ALA A 27 -8.36 20.85 -1.78
C ALA A 27 -6.87 21.13 -1.51
N GLN A 28 -6.46 22.40 -1.47
CA GLN A 28 -5.08 22.78 -1.14
C GLN A 28 -4.70 22.34 0.28
N GLN A 29 -5.61 22.45 1.26
CA GLN A 29 -5.37 21.97 2.62
C GLN A 29 -5.19 20.45 2.65
N ILE A 30 -6.09 19.71 1.99
CA ILE A 30 -6.01 18.25 1.88
C ILE A 30 -4.68 17.83 1.25
N GLU A 31 -4.26 18.50 0.18
CA GLU A 31 -2.96 18.20 -0.46
C GLU A 31 -1.78 18.41 0.49
N ARG A 32 -1.78 19.51 1.25
CA ARG A 32 -0.71 19.81 2.22
C ARG A 32 -0.66 18.75 3.32
N GLU A 33 -1.81 18.37 3.86
CA GLU A 33 -1.91 17.32 4.87
C GLU A 33 -1.46 15.95 4.32
N GLN A 34 -1.84 15.61 3.09
CA GLN A 34 -1.39 14.39 2.44
C GLN A 34 0.13 14.38 2.23
N LYS A 35 0.71 15.49 1.78
CA LYS A 35 2.17 15.64 1.62
C LYS A 35 2.89 15.47 2.96
N LEU A 36 2.40 16.09 4.03
CA LEU A 36 2.94 15.92 5.37
C LEU A 36 2.85 14.47 5.85
N ARG A 37 1.68 13.84 5.72
CA ARG A 37 1.49 12.42 6.08
C ARG A 37 2.43 11.49 5.32
N ARG A 38 2.62 11.71 4.01
CA ARG A 38 3.58 10.94 3.19
C ARG A 38 5.01 11.10 3.71
N ARG A 39 5.41 12.34 4.06
CA ARG A 39 6.74 12.62 4.62
C ARG A 39 6.93 11.94 5.99
N LEU A 40 5.96 12.04 6.89
CA LEU A 40 6.01 11.41 8.21
C LEU A 40 6.06 9.89 8.12
N ASN A 41 5.26 9.29 7.23
CA ASN A 41 5.35 7.85 6.96
C ASN A 41 6.74 7.47 6.43
N ALA A 42 7.32 8.24 5.51
CA ALA A 42 8.66 7.98 5.01
C ALA A 42 9.74 8.07 6.12
N LEU A 43 9.60 9.02 7.06
CA LEU A 43 10.47 9.11 8.24
C LEU A 43 10.30 7.90 9.14
N TYR A 44 9.06 7.54 9.48
CA TYR A 44 8.76 6.35 10.28
C TYR A 44 9.37 5.10 9.67
N ARG A 45 9.23 4.91 8.35
CA ARG A 45 9.79 3.75 7.63
C ARG A 45 11.31 3.63 7.80
N LYS A 46 12.03 4.76 7.84
CA LYS A 46 13.49 4.79 8.02
C LYS A 46 13.90 4.51 9.47
N SER A 47 13.09 4.91 10.45
CA SER A 47 13.36 4.75 11.88
C SER A 47 12.64 3.56 12.53
N ALA A 48 11.83 2.81 11.78
CA ALA A 48 10.92 1.79 12.29
C ALA A 48 11.61 0.67 13.07
N SER A 49 12.88 0.39 12.80
CA SER A 49 13.68 -0.60 13.54
C SER A 49 14.06 -0.14 14.95
N SER A 50 14.01 1.17 15.24
CA SER A 50 14.52 1.77 16.47
C SER A 50 13.44 2.45 17.32
N VAL A 51 12.30 2.84 16.74
CA VAL A 51 11.30 3.68 17.43
C VAL A 51 10.00 2.92 17.63
N LYS A 52 9.49 2.92 18.88
CA LYS A 52 8.18 2.34 19.19
C LYS A 52 7.05 3.19 18.55
N PRO A 53 6.00 2.56 17.98
CA PRO A 53 4.91 3.29 17.33
C PRO A 53 4.26 4.38 18.19
N ALA A 54 4.10 4.10 19.49
CA ALA A 54 3.51 5.05 20.44
C ALA A 54 4.38 6.30 20.67
N GLN A 55 5.70 6.14 20.65
CA GLN A 55 6.64 7.24 20.82
C GLN A 55 6.63 8.15 19.60
N PHE A 56 6.70 7.56 18.40
CA PHE A 56 6.62 8.30 17.14
C PHE A 56 5.29 9.05 16.99
N ALA A 57 4.18 8.42 17.40
CA ALA A 57 2.85 9.04 17.39
C ALA A 57 2.80 10.30 18.28
N ARG A 58 3.37 10.22 19.49
CA ARG A 58 3.45 11.36 20.42
C ARG A 58 4.33 12.48 19.87
N GLU A 59 5.51 12.15 19.35
CA GLU A 59 6.47 13.12 18.82
C GLU A 59 5.92 13.93 17.64
N HIS A 60 5.11 13.30 16.80
CA HIS A 60 4.56 13.93 15.59
C HIS A 60 3.08 14.30 15.68
N ASN A 61 2.49 14.27 16.89
CA ASN A 61 1.07 14.56 17.13
C ASN A 61 0.12 13.78 16.20
N LEU A 62 0.42 12.49 15.99
CA LEU A 62 -0.37 11.59 15.17
C LEU A 62 -1.24 10.68 16.05
N PRO A 63 -2.44 10.28 15.58
CA PRO A 63 -3.17 9.18 16.21
C PRO A 63 -2.34 7.90 16.16
N ILE A 64 -2.23 7.20 17.30
CA ILE A 64 -1.43 5.96 17.40
C ILE A 64 -1.86 4.90 16.39
N GLU A 65 -3.15 4.81 16.09
CA GLU A 65 -3.71 3.87 15.10
C GLU A 65 -3.21 4.15 13.69
N THR A 66 -2.92 5.42 13.36
CA THR A 66 -2.32 5.79 12.07
C THR A 66 -0.93 5.15 11.94
N VAL A 67 -0.10 5.27 12.98
CA VAL A 67 1.27 4.72 12.97
C VAL A 67 1.25 3.19 12.99
N LYS A 68 0.35 2.57 13.77
CA LYS A 68 0.14 1.11 13.76
C LYS A 68 -0.25 0.58 12.39
N SER A 69 -1.13 1.29 11.67
CA SER A 69 -1.52 0.90 10.30
C SER A 69 -0.33 0.92 9.35
N TRP A 70 0.59 1.88 9.50
CA TRP A 70 1.82 1.96 8.72
C TRP A 70 2.76 0.81 9.03
N GLN A 71 2.94 0.50 10.32
CA GLN A 71 3.74 -0.64 10.77
C GLN A 71 3.21 -1.96 10.19
N LYS A 72 1.91 -2.23 10.34
CA LYS A 72 1.27 -3.44 9.78
C LYS A 72 1.46 -3.53 8.27
N ARG A 73 1.37 -2.41 7.56
CA ARG A 73 1.63 -2.35 6.11
C ARG A 73 3.07 -2.69 5.78
N GLN A 74 4.04 -2.19 6.55
CA GLN A 74 5.46 -2.53 6.37
C GLN A 74 5.73 -4.01 6.65
N GLU A 75 5.20 -4.55 7.75
CA GLU A 75 5.32 -5.97 8.10
C GLU A 75 4.75 -6.87 7.01
N ARG A 76 3.58 -6.52 6.46
CA ARG A 76 3.01 -7.23 5.31
C ARG A 76 3.94 -7.19 4.09
N GLN A 77 4.48 -6.01 3.76
CA GLN A 77 5.41 -5.85 2.64
C GLN A 77 6.71 -6.65 2.82
N THR A 78 7.28 -6.69 4.02
CA THR A 78 8.50 -7.46 4.29
C THR A 78 8.22 -8.97 4.26
N MET A 79 7.08 -9.41 4.82
CA MET A 79 6.65 -10.80 4.75
C MET A 79 6.38 -11.25 3.31
N ASP A 80 5.73 -10.42 2.50
CA ASP A 80 5.49 -10.68 1.09
C ASP A 80 6.81 -10.74 0.30
N ALA A 81 7.76 -9.84 0.58
CA ALA A 81 9.09 -9.87 -0.04
C ALA A 81 9.85 -11.17 0.28
N LYS A 82 9.90 -11.57 1.56
CA LYS A 82 10.51 -12.84 1.99
C LYS A 82 9.86 -14.05 1.32
N LYS A 83 8.53 -14.04 1.21
CA LYS A 83 7.77 -15.09 0.53
C LYS A 83 8.11 -15.15 -0.96
N ILE A 84 8.19 -14.01 -1.64
CA ILE A 84 8.57 -13.94 -3.06
C ILE A 84 9.99 -14.48 -3.26
N GLU A 85 10.93 -14.10 -2.41
CA GLU A 85 12.31 -14.57 -2.46
C GLU A 85 12.42 -16.09 -2.25
N ARG A 86 11.69 -16.62 -1.26
CA ARG A 86 11.59 -18.06 -1.02
C ARG A 86 11.01 -18.80 -2.22
N ASP A 87 9.89 -18.32 -2.76
CA ASP A 87 9.23 -18.94 -3.92
C ASP A 87 10.15 -18.90 -5.16
N ARG A 88 10.90 -17.81 -5.39
CA ARG A 88 11.94 -17.73 -6.43
C ARG A 88 13.05 -18.75 -6.22
N SER A 89 13.51 -18.93 -4.99
CA SER A 89 14.55 -19.92 -4.65
C SER A 89 14.07 -21.34 -4.91
N ILE A 90 12.83 -21.67 -4.54
CA ILE A 90 12.18 -22.96 -4.85
C ILE A 90 12.16 -23.19 -6.36
N MET A 91 11.68 -22.22 -7.14
CA MET A 91 11.60 -22.36 -8.60
C MET A 91 12.98 -22.50 -9.25
N ARG A 92 14.00 -21.80 -8.73
CA ARG A 92 15.39 -21.94 -9.21
C ARG A 92 15.94 -23.34 -8.96
N LEU A 93 15.74 -23.91 -7.78
CA LEU A 93 16.20 -25.27 -7.46
C LEU A 93 15.45 -26.33 -8.28
N ALA A 94 14.13 -26.17 -8.43
CA ALA A 94 13.33 -27.05 -9.27
C ALA A 94 13.81 -27.04 -10.74
N ARG A 95 14.17 -25.87 -11.28
CA ARG A 95 14.76 -25.76 -12.64
C ARG A 95 16.13 -26.44 -12.77
N LYS A 96 16.88 -26.58 -11.66
CA LYS A 96 18.13 -27.34 -11.61
C LYS A 96 17.91 -28.85 -11.50
N GLY A 97 16.67 -29.33 -11.53
CA GLY A 97 16.33 -30.75 -11.44
C GLY A 97 16.22 -31.31 -10.03
N TRP A 98 16.28 -30.47 -8.99
CA TRP A 98 16.15 -30.93 -7.61
C TRP A 98 14.74 -31.45 -7.33
N THR A 99 14.65 -32.55 -6.59
CA THR A 99 13.37 -33.13 -6.17
C THR A 99 12.70 -32.29 -5.08
N ASN A 100 11.38 -32.41 -4.94
CA ASN A 100 10.63 -31.69 -3.90
C ASN A 100 11.12 -32.02 -2.48
N SER A 101 11.62 -33.24 -2.26
CA SER A 101 12.17 -33.67 -0.97
C SER A 101 13.50 -32.97 -0.66
N GLU A 102 14.41 -32.88 -1.64
CA GLU A 102 15.70 -32.20 -1.50
C GLU A 102 15.54 -30.70 -1.28
N ILE A 103 14.65 -30.05 -2.06
CA ILE A 103 14.31 -28.64 -1.90
C ILE A 103 13.70 -28.39 -0.51
N GLY A 104 12.80 -29.29 -0.09
CA GLY A 104 12.18 -29.23 1.23
C GLY A 104 13.20 -29.30 2.36
N LYS A 105 14.14 -30.24 2.29
CA LYS A 105 15.25 -30.36 3.26
C LYS A 105 16.13 -29.10 3.27
N ALA A 106 16.49 -28.57 2.11
CA ALA A 106 17.35 -27.38 2.02
C ALA A 106 16.70 -26.10 2.55
N LEU A 107 15.38 -25.99 2.49
CA LEU A 107 14.64 -24.78 2.86
C LEU A 107 13.80 -24.92 4.14
N GLY A 108 13.88 -26.07 4.83
CA GLY A 108 13.10 -26.34 6.04
C GLY A 108 11.58 -26.43 5.78
N LEU A 109 11.18 -26.97 4.64
CA LEU A 109 9.78 -27.10 4.23
C LEU A 109 9.41 -28.56 3.92
N HIS A 110 8.14 -28.91 4.17
CA HIS A 110 7.63 -30.21 3.76
C HIS A 110 7.52 -30.31 2.23
N ALA A 111 7.80 -31.49 1.65
CA ALA A 111 7.79 -31.72 0.21
C ALA A 111 6.43 -31.36 -0.45
N ASN A 112 5.31 -31.63 0.24
CA ASN A 112 3.98 -31.23 -0.23
C ASN A 112 3.83 -29.70 -0.36
N SER A 113 4.45 -28.93 0.54
CA SER A 113 4.43 -27.46 0.45
C SER A 113 5.19 -26.98 -0.78
N ILE A 114 6.33 -27.61 -1.10
CA ILE A 114 7.10 -27.34 -2.31
C ILE A 114 6.26 -27.61 -3.57
N SER A 115 5.62 -28.78 -3.64
CA SER A 115 4.75 -29.15 -4.76
C SER A 115 3.61 -28.15 -4.99
N ARG A 116 2.95 -27.71 -3.92
CA ARG A 116 1.88 -26.68 -3.98
C ARG A 116 2.41 -25.34 -4.48
N ILE A 117 3.59 -24.91 -4.01
CA ILE A 117 4.22 -23.66 -4.44
C ILE A 117 4.59 -23.71 -5.93
N ILE A 118 5.26 -24.78 -6.39
CA ILE A 118 5.62 -24.95 -7.80
C ILE A 118 4.39 -24.96 -8.68
N SER A 119 3.35 -25.73 -8.32
CA SER A 119 2.10 -25.80 -9.06
C SER A 119 1.42 -24.43 -9.17
N LYS A 120 1.39 -23.67 -8.06
CA LYS A 120 0.86 -22.30 -8.06
C LYS A 120 1.65 -21.39 -9.00
N GLN A 121 2.98 -21.43 -8.95
CA GLN A 121 3.84 -20.57 -9.78
C GLN A 121 3.72 -20.92 -11.27
N LYS A 122 3.63 -22.21 -11.63
CA LYS A 122 3.33 -22.65 -13.00
C LYS A 122 1.98 -22.12 -13.48
N ARG A 123 0.95 -22.18 -12.65
CA ARG A 123 -0.38 -21.64 -12.97
C ARG A 123 -0.35 -20.12 -13.21
N LEU A 124 0.38 -19.37 -12.38
CA LEU A 124 0.53 -17.92 -12.55
C LEU A 124 1.29 -17.55 -13.83
N ALA A 125 2.28 -18.37 -14.23
CA ALA A 125 3.00 -18.17 -15.48
C ALA A 125 2.12 -18.41 -16.72
N LEU A 126 1.14 -19.31 -16.62
CA LEU A 126 0.19 -19.60 -17.71
C LEU A 126 -0.98 -18.61 -17.76
N PHE A 127 -1.37 -18.03 -16.63
CA PHE A 127 -2.51 -17.12 -16.51
C PHE A 127 -2.14 -15.87 -15.72
N PRO A 128 -1.42 -14.91 -16.33
CA PRO A 128 -0.91 -13.73 -15.63
C PRO A 128 -2.01 -12.84 -15.05
N ASP A 129 -3.17 -12.75 -15.71
CA ASP A 129 -4.30 -11.91 -15.27
C ASP A 129 -4.95 -12.37 -13.96
N ARG A 130 -4.73 -13.63 -13.54
CA ARG A 130 -5.22 -14.16 -12.26
C ARG A 130 -4.26 -13.89 -11.08
N ALA A 131 -3.18 -13.15 -11.31
CA ALA A 131 -2.17 -12.85 -10.31
C ALA A 131 -2.48 -11.61 -9.45
N MET A 132 -3.51 -10.83 -9.78
CA MET A 132 -3.86 -9.62 -9.04
C MET A 132 -4.52 -9.97 -7.70
N PRO A 133 -3.99 -9.52 -6.55
CA PRO A 133 -4.75 -9.52 -5.32
C PRO A 133 -5.90 -8.50 -5.47
N ASN A 134 -7.12 -8.90 -5.15
CA ASN A 134 -8.19 -7.92 -4.90
C ASN A 134 -7.72 -7.03 -3.75
N ASP A 135 -7.63 -5.72 -4.00
CA ASP A 135 -7.29 -4.68 -3.03
C ASP A 135 -8.25 -4.68 -1.83
#